data_AF-A0A3N9MU50-F1
#
_entry.id   AF-A0A3N9MU50-F1
#
_cell.length_a   1.000
_cell.length_b   1.000
_cell.length_c   1.000
_cell.angle_alpha   90.00
_cell.angle_beta   90.00
_cell.angle_gamma   90.00
#
_symmetry.space_group_name_H-M   'P 1'
#
loop_
_entity.id
_entity.type
_entity.pdbx_description
1 polymer ?
#
loop_
_entity_poly.entity_id
_entity_poly.type
_entity_poly.pdbx_seq_one_letter_code
_entity_poly.pdbx_strand_id
1 'polypeptide(L)'
;MKGKRLFNSFKIRDFQFVGIFAGNSKLGLLNSLAKETVFSGYNVIIISIHHLPYPIEGEVVLADEPQILFNSTKSKEPQVYYLAGAITNDLLEPLSFSKINEIISKSYEQCKVFIYINNLDQISKFPTQTCDNMLMICEVNYNLLREVTETLAIKNKKSKEQSYSKNIEKMLNNLIATNCPVFKSVTSSKDKICYIGQVKSMFDQNLVLPLARKIKEDYNCNVFLGYIQDYFLKEV
;
A
#
# COMPACT_ATOMS: atom_id res chain seq x y z
N MET A 1 -21.60 6.40 9.63
CA MET A 1 -20.66 5.27 9.81
C MET A 1 -19.92 4.85 8.52
N LYS A 2 -19.62 5.75 7.58
CA LYS A 2 -18.97 5.36 6.29
C LYS A 2 -17.43 5.28 6.34
N GLY A 3 -16.78 5.85 7.36
CA GLY A 3 -15.32 6.10 7.36
C GLY A 3 -14.43 5.05 8.04
N LYS A 4 -14.90 3.83 8.31
CA LYS A 4 -14.06 2.75 8.89
C LYS A 4 -14.03 1.48 8.03
N ARG A 5 -14.41 1.59 6.76
CA ARG A 5 -14.59 0.41 5.91
C ARG A 5 -13.23 -0.17 5.53
N LEU A 6 -12.30 0.65 5.07
CA LEU A 6 -10.96 0.20 4.68
C LEU A 6 -10.14 -0.16 5.91
N PHE A 7 -10.20 0.63 6.99
CA PHE A 7 -9.46 0.35 8.23
C PHE A 7 -9.75 -1.06 8.77
N ASN A 8 -11.02 -1.46 8.78
CA ASN A 8 -11.42 -2.78 9.22
C ASN A 8 -11.20 -3.85 8.15
N SER A 9 -11.58 -3.59 6.89
CA SER A 9 -11.42 -4.57 5.80
C SER A 9 -9.96 -4.93 5.56
N PHE A 10 -9.04 -3.98 5.70
CA PHE A 10 -7.61 -4.23 5.56
C PHE A 10 -6.95 -4.66 6.87
N LYS A 11 -7.73 -4.80 7.96
CA LYS A 11 -7.25 -5.19 9.29
C LYS A 11 -6.15 -4.27 9.86
N ILE A 12 -6.14 -2.99 9.50
CA ILE A 12 -5.08 -2.05 9.92
C ILE A 12 -4.96 -1.96 11.45
N ARG A 13 -6.05 -2.20 12.18
CA ARG A 13 -6.05 -2.29 13.65
C ARG A 13 -4.98 -3.26 14.18
N ASP A 14 -4.78 -4.39 13.51
CA ASP A 14 -4.00 -5.52 14.03
C ASP A 14 -2.49 -5.35 13.80
N PHE A 15 -2.10 -4.33 13.02
CA PHE A 15 -0.72 -4.10 12.62
C PHE A 15 -0.21 -2.75 13.11
N GLN A 16 0.98 -2.71 13.67
CA GLN A 16 1.64 -1.45 14.02
C GLN A 16 2.20 -0.75 12.77
N PHE A 17 2.69 -1.54 11.82
CA PHE A 17 3.33 -1.10 10.60
C PHE A 17 2.47 -1.46 9.39
N VAL A 18 2.30 -0.52 8.47
CA VAL A 18 1.60 -0.72 7.20
C VAL A 18 2.55 -0.32 6.06
N GLY A 19 3.02 -1.29 5.30
CA GLY A 19 3.85 -1.08 4.11
C GLY A 19 2.95 -0.93 2.89
N ILE A 20 3.03 0.22 2.22
CA ILE A 20 2.24 0.51 1.03
C ILE A 20 3.15 0.53 -0.20
N PHE A 21 2.86 -0.38 -1.12
CA PHE A 21 3.58 -0.62 -2.36
C PHE A 21 2.67 -0.24 -3.53
N ALA A 22 2.70 1.03 -3.92
CA ALA A 22 1.77 1.55 -4.92
C ALA A 22 2.44 1.90 -6.26
N GLY A 23 3.70 1.50 -6.47
CA GLY A 23 4.49 1.92 -7.63
C GLY A 23 4.51 3.44 -7.81
N ASN A 24 4.49 3.93 -9.05
CA ASN A 24 4.35 5.36 -9.37
C ASN A 24 2.91 5.89 -9.21
N SER A 25 1.98 5.10 -8.69
CA SER A 25 0.60 5.56 -8.53
C SER A 25 0.49 6.58 -7.40
N LYS A 26 -0.47 7.48 -7.56
CA LYS A 26 -0.71 8.63 -6.67
C LYS A 26 -0.88 8.14 -5.23
N LEU A 27 -0.49 8.96 -4.25
CA LEU A 27 -0.66 8.74 -2.80
C LEU A 27 -2.12 8.57 -2.34
N GLY A 28 -3.07 8.34 -3.24
CA GLY A 28 -4.50 8.23 -2.97
C GLY A 28 -4.84 7.10 -2.00
N LEU A 29 -4.24 5.92 -2.17
CA LEU A 29 -4.42 4.80 -1.23
C LEU A 29 -3.86 5.15 0.15
N LEU A 30 -2.60 5.59 0.20
CA LEU A 30 -1.93 6.03 1.44
C LEU A 30 -2.78 7.05 2.20
N ASN A 31 -3.20 8.12 1.53
CA ASN A 31 -3.96 9.21 2.13
C ASN A 31 -5.35 8.73 2.60
N SER A 32 -6.02 7.88 1.83
CA SER A 32 -7.33 7.35 2.22
C SER A 32 -7.25 6.46 3.47
N LEU A 33 -6.24 5.58 3.52
CA LEU A 33 -6.02 4.71 4.67
C LEU A 33 -5.55 5.50 5.90
N ALA A 34 -4.68 6.49 5.74
CA ALA A 34 -4.25 7.38 6.82
C ALA A 34 -5.44 8.13 7.43
N LYS A 35 -6.30 8.69 6.57
CA LYS A 35 -7.52 9.40 6.99
C LYS A 35 -8.50 8.48 7.74
N GLU A 36 -8.77 7.28 7.24
CA GLU A 36 -9.62 6.31 7.96
C GLU A 36 -9.00 5.85 9.30
N THR A 37 -7.68 5.76 9.37
CA THR A 37 -6.97 5.38 10.59
C THR A 37 -7.08 6.47 11.66
N VAL A 38 -6.96 7.74 11.26
CA VAL A 38 -7.26 8.91 12.11
C VAL A 38 -8.71 8.90 12.59
N PHE A 39 -9.69 8.70 11.70
CA PHE A 39 -11.10 8.55 12.10
C PHE A 39 -11.37 7.35 13.02
N SER A 40 -10.45 6.38 13.05
CA SER A 40 -10.53 5.21 13.91
C SER A 40 -9.91 5.43 15.29
N GLY A 41 -9.34 6.60 15.56
CA GLY A 41 -8.80 6.97 16.86
C GLY A 41 -7.28 6.88 16.98
N TYR A 42 -6.57 6.67 15.86
CA TYR A 42 -5.11 6.48 15.88
C TYR A 42 -4.39 7.64 15.19
N ASN A 43 -3.28 8.07 15.77
CA ASN A 43 -2.31 8.88 15.06
C ASN A 43 -1.70 8.06 13.91
N VAL A 44 -1.34 8.74 12.82
CA VAL A 44 -0.68 8.12 11.68
C VAL A 44 0.64 8.82 11.44
N ILE A 45 1.74 8.06 11.44
CA ILE A 45 3.05 8.54 11.03
C ILE A 45 3.29 8.00 9.62
N ILE A 46 3.45 8.90 8.66
CA ILE A 46 3.81 8.58 7.29
C ILE A 46 5.30 8.77 7.13
N ILE A 47 5.97 7.69 6.74
CA ILE A 47 7.38 7.64 6.38
C ILE A 47 7.47 7.31 4.91
N SER A 48 8.27 8.08 4.18
CA SER A 48 8.65 7.76 2.81
C SER A 48 10.14 7.60 2.69
N ILE A 49 10.52 6.61 1.89
CA ILE A 49 11.91 6.36 1.47
C ILE A 49 12.21 7.00 0.10
N HIS A 50 11.29 7.84 -0.39
CA HIS A 50 11.40 8.67 -1.58
C HIS A 50 10.84 10.07 -1.34
N HIS A 51 11.14 10.98 -2.25
CA HIS A 51 10.52 12.30 -2.25
C HIS A 51 9.00 12.16 -2.32
N LEU A 52 8.29 12.83 -1.41
CA LEU A 52 6.85 13.01 -1.50
C LEU A 52 6.53 14.46 -1.84
N PRO A 53 5.47 14.73 -2.62
CA PRO A 53 4.93 16.08 -2.69
C PRO A 53 4.52 16.56 -1.29
N TYR A 54 4.66 17.86 -1.04
CA TYR A 54 4.17 18.48 0.17
C TYR A 54 2.66 18.19 0.34
N PRO A 55 2.23 17.67 1.50
CA PRO A 55 0.85 17.23 1.68
C PRO A 55 -0.10 18.42 1.83
N ILE A 56 -1.33 18.26 1.33
CA ILE A 56 -2.40 19.25 1.50
C ILE A 56 -2.99 19.19 2.92
N GLU A 57 -3.07 17.98 3.51
CA GLU A 57 -3.61 17.71 4.84
C GLU A 57 -2.59 16.95 5.68
N GLY A 58 -2.53 17.23 6.99
CA GLY A 58 -1.57 16.65 7.94
C GLY A 58 -0.45 17.61 8.32
N GLU A 59 0.29 17.26 9.35
CA GLU A 59 1.44 18.06 9.84
C GLU A 59 2.74 17.48 9.30
N VAL A 60 3.65 18.34 8.85
CA VAL A 60 5.00 17.92 8.44
C VAL A 60 5.94 18.12 9.61
N VAL A 61 6.65 17.06 9.99
CA VAL A 61 7.62 17.07 11.09
C VAL A 61 8.99 16.70 10.55
N LEU A 62 9.98 17.56 10.78
CA LEU A 62 11.36 17.29 10.41
C LEU A 62 11.97 16.28 11.40
N ALA A 63 12.55 15.21 10.87
CA ALA A 63 12.97 14.08 11.71
C ALA A 63 14.23 14.33 12.55
N ASP A 64 14.91 15.47 12.37
CA ASP A 64 15.98 15.91 13.27
C ASP A 64 15.43 16.31 14.66
N GLU A 65 14.10 16.45 14.78
CA GLU A 65 13.40 16.82 16.01
C GLU A 65 12.39 15.73 16.43
N PRO A 66 12.83 14.47 16.69
CA PRO A 66 11.89 13.40 17.04
C PRO A 66 11.14 13.68 18.35
N GLN A 67 11.67 14.56 19.21
CA GLN A 67 10.98 15.13 20.38
C GLN A 67 9.60 15.73 20.05
N ILE A 68 9.49 16.40 18.90
CA ILE A 68 8.24 17.00 18.43
C ILE A 68 7.24 15.91 18.11
N LEU A 69 7.67 14.84 17.43
CA LEU A 69 6.82 13.68 17.18
C LEU A 69 6.27 13.04 18.47
N PHE A 70 7.08 12.94 19.53
CA PHE A 70 6.63 12.40 20.83
C PHE A 70 5.62 13.31 21.53
N ASN A 71 5.75 14.62 21.38
CA ASN A 71 4.83 15.56 21.98
C ASN A 71 3.52 15.65 21.19
N SER A 72 3.59 15.65 19.86
CA SER A 72 2.42 15.73 18.99
C SER A 72 1.60 14.43 19.02
N THR A 73 2.24 13.26 19.08
CA THR A 73 1.51 11.98 19.21
C THR A 73 0.82 11.78 20.57
N LYS A 74 1.12 12.62 21.57
CA LYS A 74 0.40 12.67 22.86
C LYS A 74 -0.81 13.62 22.86
N SER A 75 -1.12 14.25 21.73
CA SER A 75 -2.30 15.10 21.61
C SER A 75 -3.59 14.29 21.85
N LYS A 76 -4.66 14.98 22.26
CA LYS A 76 -5.98 14.35 22.48
C LYS A 76 -6.71 14.05 21.16
N GLU A 77 -6.26 14.59 20.03
CA GLU A 77 -6.93 14.44 18.74
C GLU A 77 -6.04 13.65 17.75
N PRO A 78 -6.52 12.52 17.21
CA PRO A 78 -5.80 11.76 16.20
C PRO A 78 -5.47 12.59 14.95
N GLN A 79 -4.24 12.52 14.48
CA GLN A 79 -3.74 13.31 13.35
C GLN A 79 -2.76 12.52 12.46
N VAL A 80 -2.58 13.00 11.23
CA VAL A 80 -1.56 12.50 10.29
C VAL A 80 -0.31 13.36 10.39
N TYR A 81 0.85 12.72 10.59
CA TYR A 81 2.18 13.30 10.62
C TYR A 81 2.99 12.76 9.44
N TYR A 82 3.58 13.65 8.64
CA TYR A 82 4.53 13.30 7.59
C TYR A 82 5.93 13.57 8.09
N LEU A 83 6.78 12.55 8.09
CA LEU A 83 8.18 12.70 8.46
C LEU A 83 9.03 12.97 7.22
N ALA A 84 9.83 14.03 7.30
CA ALA A 84 10.75 14.42 6.24
C ALA A 84 12.15 14.66 6.81
N GLY A 85 13.18 14.35 6.02
CA GLY A 85 14.56 14.70 6.37
C GLY A 85 14.84 16.19 6.16
N ALA A 86 14.23 16.75 5.12
CA ALA A 86 14.28 18.16 4.76
C ALA A 86 13.08 18.47 3.85
N ILE A 87 12.89 19.75 3.53
CA ILE A 87 11.90 20.20 2.54
C ILE A 87 12.66 20.95 1.46
N THR A 88 12.56 20.50 0.21
CA THR A 88 13.17 21.17 -0.95
C THR A 88 12.18 21.26 -2.10
N ASN A 89 11.98 22.46 -2.68
CA ASN A 89 11.08 22.66 -3.83
C ASN A 89 9.68 22.03 -3.64
N ASP A 90 9.04 22.23 -2.48
CA ASP A 90 7.76 21.61 -2.11
C ASP A 90 7.76 20.08 -2.13
N LEU A 91 8.92 19.46 -1.99
CA LEU A 91 9.11 18.03 -1.80
C LEU A 91 9.62 17.74 -0.38
N LEU A 92 9.03 16.73 0.23
CA LEU A 92 9.51 16.13 1.46
C LEU A 92 10.65 15.16 1.12
N GLU A 93 11.85 15.48 1.57
CA GLU A 93 13.03 14.64 1.38
C GLU A 93 12.94 13.36 2.23
N PRO A 94 13.38 12.21 1.69
CA PRO A 94 13.30 10.95 2.41
C PRO A 94 14.21 10.91 3.64
N LEU A 95 13.81 10.10 4.62
CA LEU A 95 14.63 9.84 5.80
C LEU A 95 15.75 8.84 5.50
N SER A 96 16.87 9.00 6.23
CA SER A 96 17.88 7.96 6.27
C SER A 96 17.33 6.70 6.96
N PHE A 97 17.75 5.52 6.50
CA PHE A 97 17.31 4.25 7.10
C PHE A 97 17.64 4.13 8.58
N SER A 98 18.76 4.71 9.01
CA SER A 98 19.12 4.76 10.43
C SER A 98 18.04 5.45 11.25
N LYS A 99 17.53 6.59 10.77
CA LYS A 99 16.48 7.36 11.45
C LYS A 99 15.13 6.64 11.41
N ILE A 100 14.80 6.04 10.27
CA ILE A 100 13.59 5.21 10.11
C ILE A 100 13.59 4.07 11.13
N ASN A 101 14.72 3.36 11.25
CA ASN A 101 14.86 2.27 12.20
C ASN A 101 14.78 2.75 13.66
N GLU A 102 15.33 3.93 13.97
CA GLU A 102 15.17 4.57 15.27
C GLU A 102 13.69 4.83 15.61
N ILE A 103 12.92 5.38 14.67
CA ILE A 103 11.49 5.66 14.84
C ILE A 103 10.70 4.35 15.03
N ILE A 104 10.98 3.35 14.20
CA ILE A 104 10.30 2.04 14.22
C ILE A 104 10.57 1.28 15.52
N SER A 105 11.76 1.44 16.10
CA SER A 105 12.14 0.80 17.37
C SER A 105 11.34 1.32 18.57
N LYS A 106 10.66 2.47 18.42
CA LYS A 106 9.89 3.09 19.48
C LYS A 106 8.43 2.65 19.40
N SER A 107 7.87 2.30 20.56
CA SER A 107 6.47 1.90 20.67
C SER A 107 5.56 3.11 20.83
N TYR A 108 4.43 3.10 20.12
CA TYR A 108 3.40 4.14 20.17
C TYR A 108 2.02 3.46 20.20
N GLU A 109 1.47 3.25 21.40
CA GLU A 109 0.23 2.47 21.59
C GLU A 109 -1.00 3.01 20.83
N GLN A 110 -0.98 4.29 20.45
CA GLN A 110 -2.04 4.96 19.68
C GLN A 110 -1.58 5.47 18.32
N CYS A 111 -0.45 4.98 17.80
CA CYS A 111 0.03 5.38 16.49
C CYS A 111 0.16 4.20 15.56
N LYS A 112 -0.13 4.41 14.27
CA LYS A 112 0.17 3.48 13.18
C LYS A 112 1.25 4.10 12.29
N VAL A 113 2.24 3.31 11.90
CA VAL A 113 3.34 3.76 11.05
C VAL A 113 3.11 3.25 9.64
N PHE A 114 2.91 4.17 8.71
CA PHE A 114 2.67 3.93 7.31
C PHE A 114 3.97 4.18 6.56
N ILE A 115 4.47 3.17 5.86
CA ILE A 115 5.74 3.24 5.14
C ILE A 115 5.42 3.16 3.66
N TYR A 116 5.64 4.25 2.94
CA TYR A 116 5.51 4.29 1.49
C TYR A 116 6.79 3.77 0.84
N ILE A 117 6.66 2.68 0.08
CA ILE A 117 7.78 1.94 -0.50
C ILE A 117 7.56 1.82 -2.01
N ASN A 118 8.51 2.33 -2.82
CA ASN A 118 8.43 2.21 -4.28
C ASN A 118 9.52 1.32 -4.91
N ASN A 119 10.53 0.88 -4.14
CA ASN A 119 11.64 0.06 -4.65
C ASN A 119 12.05 -1.09 -3.70
N LEU A 120 12.49 -2.20 -4.31
CA LEU A 120 13.00 -3.45 -3.73
C LEU A 120 14.12 -3.28 -2.72
N ASP A 121 15.18 -2.58 -3.13
CA ASP A 121 16.48 -2.59 -2.45
C ASP A 121 16.45 -1.94 -1.06
N GLN A 122 15.29 -1.40 -0.71
CA GLN A 122 15.06 -0.66 0.51
C GLN A 122 14.35 -1.50 1.57
N ILE A 123 13.64 -2.55 1.18
CA ILE A 123 12.88 -3.40 2.12
C ILE A 123 13.82 -4.26 2.96
N SER A 124 14.89 -4.76 2.32
CA SER A 124 15.97 -5.48 3.00
C SER A 124 16.73 -4.65 4.03
N LYS A 125 16.53 -3.33 4.06
CA LYS A 125 17.17 -2.41 5.03
C LYS A 125 16.35 -2.23 6.31
N PHE A 126 15.10 -2.71 6.34
CA PHE A 126 14.29 -2.71 7.55
C PHE A 126 14.63 -3.92 8.43
N PRO A 127 14.54 -3.79 9.77
CA PRO A 127 14.70 -4.91 10.68
C PRO A 127 13.68 -6.01 10.38
N THR A 128 14.09 -7.28 10.43
CA THR A 128 13.22 -8.44 10.17
C THR A 128 11.94 -8.41 11.01
N GLN A 129 12.05 -8.04 12.29
CA GLN A 129 10.91 -7.94 13.21
C GLN A 129 9.85 -6.91 12.76
N THR A 130 10.28 -5.85 12.08
CA THR A 130 9.39 -4.85 11.48
C THR A 130 8.64 -5.48 10.31
N CYS A 131 9.36 -6.16 9.41
CA CYS A 131 8.78 -6.84 8.25
C CYS A 131 7.76 -7.92 8.66
N ASP A 132 8.06 -8.69 9.71
CA ASP A 132 7.19 -9.78 10.19
C ASP A 132 5.88 -9.27 10.82
N ASN A 133 5.87 -8.03 11.32
CA ASN A 133 4.69 -7.39 11.91
C ASN A 133 4.10 -6.28 11.04
N MET A 134 4.45 -6.26 9.75
CA MET A 134 3.95 -5.29 8.78
C MET A 134 2.79 -5.88 7.97
N LEU A 135 1.71 -5.11 7.85
CA LEU A 135 0.69 -5.34 6.84
C LEU A 135 1.23 -4.86 5.49
N MET A 136 1.36 -5.75 4.52
CA MET A 136 1.83 -5.39 3.18
C MET A 136 0.65 -5.17 2.25
N ILE A 137 0.55 -3.97 1.68
CA ILE A 137 -0.51 -3.58 0.74
C ILE A 137 0.12 -3.23 -0.60
N CYS A 138 -0.13 -4.06 -1.60
CA CYS A 138 0.21 -3.80 -3.00
C CYS A 138 -0.98 -3.14 -3.70
N GLU A 139 -0.78 -1.97 -4.31
CA GLU A 139 -1.78 -1.37 -5.20
C GLU A 139 -1.48 -1.72 -6.65
N VAL A 140 -2.51 -2.19 -7.34
CA VAL A 140 -2.50 -2.46 -8.77
C VAL A 140 -3.53 -1.57 -9.45
N ASN A 141 -3.09 -0.80 -10.45
CA ASN A 141 -3.98 0.00 -11.26
C ASN A 141 -4.80 -0.92 -12.20
N TYR A 142 -6.13 -0.85 -12.11
CA TYR A 142 -7.05 -1.59 -12.99
C TYR A 142 -6.73 -1.44 -14.47
N ASN A 143 -6.35 -0.25 -14.94
CA ASN A 143 -6.09 -0.03 -16.37
C ASN A 143 -4.94 -0.90 -16.88
N LEU A 144 -3.91 -1.11 -16.06
CA LEU A 144 -2.81 -2.00 -16.42
C LEU A 144 -3.27 -3.46 -16.51
N LEU A 145 -4.18 -3.89 -15.62
CA LEU A 145 -4.77 -5.24 -15.70
C LEU A 145 -5.74 -5.38 -16.88
N ARG A 146 -6.50 -4.32 -17.19
CA ARG A 146 -7.44 -4.30 -18.32
C ARG A 146 -6.70 -4.52 -19.63
N GLU A 147 -5.56 -3.88 -19.84
CA GLU A 147 -4.73 -4.09 -21.04
C GLU A 147 -4.29 -5.55 -21.17
N VAL A 148 -3.95 -6.21 -20.04
CA VAL A 148 -3.70 -7.65 -20.02
C VAL A 148 -4.96 -8.37 -20.50
N THR A 149 -6.10 -8.17 -19.86
CA THR A 149 -7.35 -8.88 -20.16
C THR A 149 -7.87 -8.67 -21.59
N GLU A 150 -7.75 -7.46 -22.13
CA GLU A 150 -8.15 -7.16 -23.52
C GLU A 150 -7.23 -7.86 -24.53
N THR A 151 -5.93 -7.89 -24.25
CA THR A 151 -4.96 -8.69 -25.03
C THR A 151 -5.32 -10.18 -25.01
N LEU A 152 -5.87 -10.68 -23.88
CA LEU A 152 -6.37 -12.05 -23.78
C LEU A 152 -7.60 -12.27 -24.63
N ALA A 153 -8.60 -11.38 -24.57
CA ALA A 153 -9.83 -11.50 -25.33
C ALA A 153 -9.59 -11.52 -26.86
N ILE A 154 -8.63 -10.74 -27.35
CA ILE A 154 -8.28 -10.66 -28.77
C ILE A 154 -7.52 -11.92 -29.25
N LYS A 155 -6.57 -12.43 -28.44
CA LYS A 155 -5.77 -13.63 -28.78
C LYS A 155 -6.56 -14.94 -28.65
N ASN A 156 -7.64 -14.96 -27.87
CA ASN A 156 -8.54 -16.10 -27.71
C ASN A 156 -9.27 -16.53 -28.99
N LYS A 157 -9.29 -15.70 -30.04
CA LYS A 157 -9.80 -16.14 -31.35
C LYS A 157 -8.84 -17.04 -32.13
N LYS A 158 -7.58 -17.25 -31.70
CA LYS A 158 -6.54 -17.85 -32.58
C LYS A 158 -5.55 -18.88 -31.98
N SER A 159 -5.56 -19.27 -30.71
CA SER A 159 -4.47 -20.13 -30.18
C SER A 159 -4.81 -21.13 -29.05
N LYS A 160 -4.13 -22.29 -29.06
CA LYS A 160 -4.20 -23.41 -28.11
C LYS A 160 -3.93 -22.97 -26.64
N GLU A 161 -4.76 -23.47 -25.72
CA GLU A 161 -4.88 -23.07 -24.30
C GLU A 161 -3.59 -23.09 -23.44
N GLN A 162 -2.60 -23.93 -23.74
CA GLN A 162 -1.40 -24.07 -22.89
C GLN A 162 -0.37 -22.95 -23.02
N SER A 163 -0.22 -22.33 -24.20
CA SER A 163 0.67 -21.16 -24.37
C SER A 163 0.08 -19.89 -23.76
N TYR A 164 -1.23 -19.88 -23.51
CA TYR A 164 -2.00 -18.75 -23.02
C TYR A 164 -1.81 -18.54 -21.51
N SER A 165 -1.93 -19.61 -20.72
CA SER A 165 -1.74 -19.57 -19.26
C SER A 165 -0.36 -19.02 -18.86
N LYS A 166 0.71 -19.49 -19.53
CA LYS A 166 2.09 -19.03 -19.26
C LYS A 166 2.32 -17.54 -19.56
N ASN A 167 1.70 -17.02 -20.62
CA ASN A 167 1.86 -15.61 -20.98
C ASN A 167 1.12 -14.68 -20.01
N ILE A 168 -0.09 -15.08 -19.58
CA ILE A 168 -0.85 -14.37 -18.53
C ILE A 168 -0.06 -14.32 -17.24
N GLU A 169 0.43 -15.49 -16.81
CA GLU A 169 1.18 -15.61 -15.59
C GLU A 169 2.44 -14.75 -15.64
N LYS A 170 3.15 -14.71 -16.76
CA LYS A 170 4.31 -13.82 -16.94
C LYS A 170 3.93 -12.34 -16.86
N MET A 171 2.83 -11.92 -17.51
CA MET A 171 2.39 -10.51 -17.47
C MET A 171 1.91 -10.08 -16.09
N LEU A 172 1.12 -10.93 -15.39
CA LEU A 172 0.70 -10.71 -14.00
C LEU A 172 1.91 -10.64 -13.07
N ASN A 173 2.83 -11.59 -13.19
CA ASN A 173 4.07 -11.59 -12.40
C ASN A 173 4.88 -10.34 -12.66
N ASN A 174 5.00 -9.88 -13.91
CA ASN A 174 5.72 -8.65 -14.22
C ASN A 174 5.01 -7.43 -13.62
N LEU A 175 3.69 -7.37 -13.70
CA LEU A 175 2.90 -6.24 -13.20
C LEU A 175 2.99 -6.14 -11.68
N ILE A 176 2.82 -7.27 -10.97
CA ILE A 176 2.97 -7.31 -9.51
C ILE A 176 4.43 -7.10 -9.16
N ALA A 177 5.38 -7.65 -9.90
CA ALA A 177 6.80 -7.39 -9.66
C ALA A 177 7.20 -5.93 -9.88
N THR A 178 6.50 -5.21 -10.75
CA THR A 178 6.76 -3.78 -10.97
C THR A 178 6.18 -2.93 -9.83
N ASN A 179 5.01 -3.30 -9.30
CA ASN A 179 4.32 -2.51 -8.27
C ASN A 179 4.68 -2.91 -6.83
N CYS A 180 4.88 -4.21 -6.58
CA CYS A 180 5.29 -4.80 -5.31
C CYS A 180 6.13 -6.08 -5.55
N PRO A 181 7.40 -5.93 -5.92
CA PRO A 181 8.29 -7.07 -6.20
C PRO A 181 8.57 -8.01 -5.02
N VAL A 182 8.41 -7.54 -3.79
CA VAL A 182 8.53 -8.38 -2.59
C VAL A 182 7.27 -9.16 -2.24
N PHE A 183 6.15 -8.91 -2.94
CA PHE A 183 4.86 -9.51 -2.61
C PHE A 183 4.87 -11.04 -2.69
N LYS A 184 5.73 -11.58 -3.56
CA LYS A 184 5.98 -13.02 -3.70
C LYS A 184 7.03 -13.55 -2.72
N SER A 185 8.10 -12.78 -2.45
CA SER A 185 9.26 -13.25 -1.68
C SER A 185 9.07 -13.16 -0.17
N VAL A 186 8.21 -12.26 0.31
CA VAL A 186 7.90 -12.15 1.74
C VAL A 186 6.87 -13.22 2.08
N THR A 187 7.37 -14.30 2.66
CA THR A 187 6.58 -15.39 3.25
C THR A 187 6.27 -15.13 4.72
N SER A 188 6.98 -14.21 5.37
CA SER A 188 6.93 -13.96 6.81
C SER A 188 5.90 -12.90 7.27
N SER A 189 5.35 -12.11 6.35
CA SER A 189 4.30 -11.14 6.69
C SER A 189 3.00 -11.86 7.05
N LYS A 190 2.42 -11.53 8.22
CA LYS A 190 1.18 -12.16 8.72
C LYS A 190 -0.04 -11.96 7.82
N ASP A 191 -0.12 -10.86 7.07
CA ASP A 191 -1.17 -10.62 6.08
C ASP A 191 -0.65 -9.80 4.90
N LYS A 192 -1.08 -10.19 3.69
CA LYS A 192 -0.81 -9.49 2.44
C LYS A 192 -2.11 -9.10 1.78
N ILE A 193 -2.16 -7.89 1.25
CA ILE A 193 -3.32 -7.36 0.53
C ILE A 193 -2.88 -6.90 -0.85
N CYS A 194 -3.56 -7.40 -1.88
CA CYS A 194 -3.50 -6.83 -3.22
C CYS A 194 -4.79 -6.02 -3.46
N TYR A 195 -4.65 -4.71 -3.56
CA TYR A 195 -5.74 -3.80 -3.87
C TYR A 195 -5.71 -3.45 -5.35
N ILE A 196 -6.72 -3.89 -6.10
CA ILE A 196 -6.92 -3.51 -7.50
C ILE A 196 -7.82 -2.27 -7.52
N GLY A 197 -7.18 -1.11 -7.66
CA GLY A 197 -7.83 0.20 -7.65
C GLY A 197 -8.44 0.58 -9.00
N GLN A 198 -9.37 1.53 -8.98
CA GLN A 198 -10.06 2.09 -10.16
C GLN A 198 -11.08 1.16 -10.84
N VAL A 199 -11.55 0.13 -10.13
CA VAL A 199 -12.65 -0.72 -10.59
C VAL A 199 -13.98 -0.05 -10.23
N LYS A 200 -14.71 0.47 -11.23
CA LYS A 200 -15.89 1.33 -10.99
C LYS A 200 -17.22 0.64 -11.28
N SER A 201 -17.25 -0.33 -12.20
CA SER A 201 -18.49 -0.97 -12.64
C SER A 201 -18.51 -2.48 -12.39
N MET A 202 -19.71 -3.09 -12.47
CA MET A 202 -19.87 -4.55 -12.47
C MET A 202 -19.21 -5.20 -13.70
N PHE A 203 -19.17 -4.49 -14.83
CA PHE A 203 -18.47 -4.93 -16.02
C PHE A 203 -16.96 -5.03 -15.77
N ASP A 204 -16.36 -3.98 -15.20
CA ASP A 204 -14.93 -3.96 -14.86
C ASP A 204 -14.57 -5.09 -13.90
N GLN A 205 -15.41 -5.31 -12.88
CA GLN A 205 -15.24 -6.41 -11.92
C GLN A 205 -15.22 -7.77 -12.61
N ASN A 206 -16.21 -8.05 -13.47
CA ASN A 206 -16.29 -9.35 -14.16
C ASN A 206 -15.09 -9.58 -15.06
N LEU A 207 -14.54 -8.51 -15.65
CA LEU A 207 -13.36 -8.57 -16.50
C LEU A 207 -12.09 -8.94 -15.71
N VAL A 208 -11.89 -8.41 -14.50
CA VAL A 208 -10.67 -8.68 -13.71
C VAL A 208 -10.81 -9.81 -12.69
N LEU A 209 -12.02 -10.28 -12.39
CA LEU A 209 -12.26 -11.30 -11.36
C LEU A 209 -11.43 -12.59 -11.56
N PRO A 210 -11.28 -13.14 -12.79
CA PRO A 210 -10.43 -14.31 -12.99
C PRO A 210 -8.96 -14.04 -12.66
N LEU A 211 -8.45 -12.86 -13.00
CA LEU A 211 -7.08 -12.46 -12.67
C LEU A 211 -6.92 -12.25 -11.16
N ALA A 212 -7.91 -11.63 -10.51
CA ALA A 212 -7.91 -11.41 -9.07
C ALA A 212 -7.85 -12.74 -8.28
N ARG A 213 -8.60 -13.76 -8.70
CA ARG A 213 -8.53 -15.11 -8.11
C ARG A 213 -7.15 -15.74 -8.28
N LYS A 214 -6.57 -15.61 -9.48
CA LYS A 214 -5.21 -16.10 -9.75
C LYS A 214 -4.17 -15.37 -8.88
N ILE A 215 -4.31 -14.07 -8.66
CA ILE A 215 -3.43 -13.31 -7.75
C ILE A 215 -3.58 -13.81 -6.30
N LYS A 216 -4.81 -14.04 -5.85
CA LYS A 216 -5.07 -14.59 -4.50
C LYS A 216 -4.33 -15.91 -4.30
N GLU A 217 -4.44 -16.81 -5.28
CA GLU A 217 -3.81 -18.14 -5.26
C GLU A 217 -2.27 -18.06 -5.37
N ASP A 218 -1.75 -17.39 -6.40
CA ASP A 218 -0.31 -17.39 -6.73
C ASP A 218 0.54 -16.66 -5.67
N TYR A 219 -0.05 -15.68 -4.96
CA TYR A 219 0.67 -14.87 -3.97
C TYR A 219 0.25 -15.11 -2.53
N ASN A 220 -0.75 -15.97 -2.28
CA ASN A 220 -1.33 -16.23 -0.97
C ASN A 220 -1.65 -14.91 -0.22
N CYS A 221 -2.58 -14.13 -0.77
CA CYS A 221 -2.94 -12.81 -0.28
C CYS A 221 -4.44 -12.56 -0.33
N ASN A 222 -4.94 -11.60 0.44
CA ASN A 222 -6.31 -11.12 0.29
C ASN A 222 -6.37 -10.16 -0.90
N VAL A 223 -7.40 -10.27 -1.73
CA VAL A 223 -7.56 -9.41 -2.91
C VAL A 223 -8.83 -8.58 -2.77
N PHE A 224 -8.67 -7.27 -2.91
CA PHE A 224 -9.78 -6.33 -2.90
C PHE A 224 -9.86 -5.59 -4.24
N LEU A 225 -11.08 -5.44 -4.74
CA LEU A 225 -11.40 -4.66 -5.94
C LEU A 225 -12.20 -3.44 -5.54
N GLY A 226 -11.92 -2.30 -6.18
CA GLY A 226 -12.88 -1.21 -6.16
C GLY A 226 -12.30 0.16 -6.44
N TYR A 227 -13.00 1.18 -5.97
CA TYR A 227 -12.59 2.57 -6.09
C TYR A 227 -12.71 3.25 -4.73
N ILE A 228 -11.56 3.54 -4.14
CA ILE A 228 -11.45 3.98 -2.74
C ILE A 228 -12.19 5.29 -2.48
N GLN A 229 -12.24 6.17 -3.48
CA GLN A 229 -12.93 7.46 -3.39
C GLN A 229 -14.45 7.31 -3.26
N ASP A 230 -15.02 6.25 -3.83
CA ASP A 230 -16.45 5.96 -3.78
C ASP A 230 -16.81 5.03 -2.61
N TYR A 231 -15.82 4.66 -1.77
CA TYR A 231 -15.94 3.65 -0.71
C TYR A 231 -16.51 2.31 -1.20
N PHE A 232 -16.39 2.04 -2.50
CA PHE A 232 -16.75 0.77 -3.09
C PHE A 232 -15.55 -0.18 -2.97
N LEU A 233 -15.72 -1.22 -2.16
CA LEU A 233 -14.71 -2.24 -1.93
C LEU A 233 -15.38 -3.61 -1.89
N LYS A 234 -14.84 -4.55 -2.66
CA LYS A 234 -15.28 -5.93 -2.74
C LYS A 234 -14.08 -6.85 -2.54
N GLU A 235 -14.20 -7.78 -1.61
CA GLU A 235 -13.24 -8.86 -1.41
C GLU A 235 -13.50 -10.00 -2.41
N VAL A 236 -12.43 -10.63 -2.91
CA VAL A 236 -12.46 -11.72 -3.89
C VAL A 236 -12.08 -13.04 -3.24
#